data_AF-A0A8W8NW09-F1
#
_entry.id   AF-A0A8W8NW09-F1
#
_cell.length_a   1.000
_cell.length_b   1.000
_cell.length_c   1.000
_cell.angle_alpha   90.00
_cell.angle_beta   90.00
_cell.angle_gamma   90.00
#
_symmetry.space_group_name_H-M   'P 1'
#
loop_
_entity.id
_entity.type
_entity.pdbx_description
1 polymer ?
#
loop_
_entity_poly.entity_id
_entity_poly.type
_entity_poly.pdbx_seq_one_letter_code
_entity_poly.pdbx_strand_id
1 'polypeptide(L)'
;MTTESANTSRLVTKIRWVVESANSRIKQWKYLQHVLPTSQIPYIGDFIRIVCAICNRYMKPLSNGNATEDESLGCKMLFLSKQVNALQQHVEEYHLDRRSVCWEPVDDLKGFPYLDEEQLRNLTCGIYQLRLSPSYAQEHLEGNCQIHVHKEEPGLVRFPSTSSEKPTEEGLKKTRICEEEDQDVSLDKRERSSKVAVDEQKDKVSCL
;
A
#
# COMPACT_ATOMS: atom_id res chain seq x y z
N MET A 1 -3.32 7.13 18.12
CA MET A 1 -3.72 5.79 17.62
C MET A 1 -2.97 4.75 18.44
N THR A 2 -3.61 3.67 18.90
CA THR A 2 -2.90 2.60 19.64
C THR A 2 -2.17 1.66 18.68
N THR A 3 -1.12 0.98 19.15
CA THR A 3 -0.38 -0.03 18.38
C THR A 3 -1.31 -1.14 17.86
N GLU A 4 -2.23 -1.62 18.70
CA GLU A 4 -3.21 -2.65 18.33
C GLU A 4 -4.17 -2.21 17.22
N SER A 5 -4.70 -0.98 17.33
CA SER A 5 -5.57 -0.39 16.30
C SER A 5 -4.83 -0.22 14.98
N ALA A 6 -3.58 0.23 15.02
CA ALA A 6 -2.73 0.36 13.84
C ALA A 6 -2.44 -1.00 13.19
N ASN A 7 -2.14 -2.04 13.98
CA ASN A 7 -1.91 -3.39 13.49
C ASN A 7 -3.15 -3.99 12.83
N THR A 8 -4.33 -3.83 13.46
CA THR A 8 -5.61 -4.25 12.87
C THR A 8 -5.86 -3.56 11.53
N SER A 9 -5.64 -2.24 11.47
CA SER A 9 -5.79 -1.46 10.23
C SER A 9 -4.87 -1.96 9.11
N ARG A 10 -3.61 -2.30 9.42
CA ARG A 10 -2.65 -2.86 8.46
C ARG A 10 -3.11 -4.22 7.92
N LEU A 11 -3.61 -5.11 8.78
CA LEU A 11 -4.14 -6.42 8.36
C LEU A 11 -5.36 -6.28 7.44
N VAL A 12 -6.31 -5.42 7.80
CA VAL A 12 -7.49 -5.14 6.97
C VAL A 12 -7.06 -4.56 5.62
N THR A 13 -6.11 -3.63 5.63
CA THR A 13 -5.59 -3.00 4.40
C THR A 13 -4.96 -4.03 3.48
N LYS A 14 -4.18 -4.98 4.01
CA LYS A 14 -3.59 -6.06 3.21
C LYS A 14 -4.63 -6.88 2.46
N ILE A 15 -5.73 -7.24 3.13
CA ILE A 15 -6.83 -8.00 2.51
C ILE A 15 -7.61 -7.13 1.51
N ARG A 16 -7.83 -5.86 1.85
CA ARG A 16 -8.53 -4.90 0.99
C ARG A 16 -7.89 -4.82 -0.39
N TRP A 17 -6.57 -4.77 -0.48
CA TRP A 17 -5.84 -4.77 -1.76
C TRP A 17 -6.23 -5.93 -2.68
N VAL A 18 -6.40 -7.14 -2.13
CA VAL A 18 -6.80 -8.32 -2.89
C VAL A 18 -8.25 -8.17 -3.39
N VAL A 19 -9.14 -7.72 -2.51
CA VAL A 19 -10.57 -7.51 -2.82
C VAL A 19 -10.76 -6.42 -3.87
N GLU A 20 -10.07 -5.29 -3.74
CA GLU A 20 -10.12 -4.18 -4.68
C GLU A 20 -9.56 -4.56 -6.04
N SER A 21 -8.48 -5.36 -6.07
CA SER A 21 -7.92 -5.89 -7.32
C SER A 21 -8.92 -6.79 -8.04
N ALA A 22 -9.67 -7.63 -7.31
CA ALA A 22 -10.75 -8.43 -7.89
C ALA A 22 -11.93 -7.56 -8.37
N ASN A 23 -12.37 -6.61 -7.55
CA ASN A 23 -13.47 -5.70 -7.87
C ASN A 23 -13.15 -4.83 -9.09
N SER A 24 -11.91 -4.37 -9.23
CA SER A 24 -11.44 -3.64 -10.41
C SER A 24 -11.67 -4.42 -11.71
N ARG A 25 -11.47 -5.74 -11.72
CA ARG A 25 -11.75 -6.58 -12.89
C ARG A 25 -13.23 -6.65 -13.23
N ILE A 26 -14.09 -6.70 -12.23
CA ILE A 26 -15.55 -6.70 -12.43
C ILE A 26 -16.00 -5.35 -12.99
N LYS A 27 -15.45 -4.25 -12.47
CA LYS A 27 -15.76 -2.88 -12.92
C LYS A 27 -15.29 -2.54 -14.34
N GLN A 28 -14.40 -3.32 -14.94
CA GLN A 28 -14.04 -3.17 -16.36
C GLN A 28 -15.20 -3.49 -17.31
N TRP A 29 -16.23 -4.20 -16.83
CA TRP A 29 -17.40 -4.55 -17.62
C TRP A 29 -18.40 -3.41 -17.58
N LYS A 30 -18.55 -2.69 -18.70
CA LYS A 30 -19.44 -1.51 -18.84
C LYS A 30 -20.82 -1.72 -18.21
N TYR A 31 -21.42 -2.89 -18.42
CA TYR A 31 -22.73 -3.24 -17.85
C TYR A 31 -22.75 -3.16 -16.31
N LEU A 32 -21.72 -3.66 -15.64
CA LEU A 32 -21.61 -3.68 -14.18
C LEU A 32 -21.01 -2.39 -13.60
N GLN A 33 -20.48 -1.50 -14.45
CA GLN A 33 -19.98 -0.19 -14.04
C GLN A 33 -21.12 0.83 -13.84
N HIS A 34 -22.26 0.63 -14.51
CA HIS A 34 -23.39 1.56 -14.50
C HIS A 34 -24.48 1.18 -13.49
N VAL A 35 -25.34 2.15 -13.16
CA VAL A 35 -26.53 1.91 -12.33
C VAL A 35 -27.51 1.03 -13.10
N LEU A 36 -27.82 -0.15 -12.54
CA LEU A 36 -28.72 -1.09 -13.14
C LEU A 36 -30.19 -0.81 -12.75
N PRO A 37 -31.17 -1.05 -13.64
CA PRO A 37 -32.58 -0.96 -13.30
C PRO A 37 -32.96 -1.96 -12.20
N THR A 38 -33.91 -1.60 -11.35
CA THR A 38 -34.40 -2.44 -10.23
C THR A 38 -34.88 -3.82 -10.70
N SER A 39 -35.41 -3.92 -11.92
CA SER A 39 -35.85 -5.19 -12.51
C SER A 39 -34.72 -6.21 -12.70
N GLN A 40 -33.46 -5.76 -12.73
CA GLN A 40 -32.29 -6.61 -12.93
C GLN A 40 -31.67 -7.10 -11.62
N ILE A 41 -32.09 -6.56 -10.47
CA ILE A 41 -31.58 -6.96 -9.15
C ILE A 41 -31.67 -8.47 -8.91
N PRO A 42 -32.77 -9.18 -9.27
CA PRO A 42 -32.83 -10.63 -9.07
C PRO A 42 -31.73 -11.41 -9.81
N TYR A 43 -31.19 -10.87 -10.90
CA TYR A 43 -30.22 -11.55 -11.78
C TYR A 43 -28.77 -11.10 -11.55
N ILE A 44 -28.52 -10.13 -10.65
CA ILE A 44 -27.17 -9.56 -10.46
C ILE A 44 -26.14 -10.62 -10.05
N GLY A 45 -26.56 -11.59 -9.22
CA GLY A 45 -25.70 -12.69 -8.80
C GLY A 45 -25.23 -13.53 -10.00
N ASP A 46 -26.10 -13.78 -10.98
CA ASP A 46 -25.76 -14.54 -12.17
C ASP A 46 -24.85 -13.75 -13.11
N PHE A 47 -25.10 -12.44 -13.29
CA PHE A 47 -24.21 -11.58 -14.06
C PHE A 47 -22.80 -11.56 -13.48
N ILE A 48 -22.66 -11.42 -12.16
CA ILE A 48 -21.35 -11.45 -11.49
C ILE A 48 -20.69 -12.82 -11.66
N ARG A 49 -21.42 -13.93 -11.49
CA ARG A 49 -20.87 -15.29 -11.70
C ARG A 49 -20.36 -15.51 -13.11
N ILE A 50 -21.12 -15.08 -14.12
CA ILE A 50 -20.73 -15.18 -15.53
C ILE A 50 -19.46 -14.36 -15.78
N VAL A 51 -19.43 -13.10 -15.35
CA VAL A 51 -18.27 -12.23 -15.49
C VAL A 51 -17.04 -12.82 -14.80
N CYS A 52 -17.18 -13.28 -13.55
CA CYS A 52 -16.10 -13.93 -12.82
C CYS A 52 -15.61 -15.20 -13.51
N ALA A 53 -16.49 -16.03 -14.08
CA ALA A 53 -16.10 -17.21 -14.83
C ALA A 53 -15.27 -16.85 -16.09
N ILE A 54 -15.68 -15.80 -16.81
CA ILE A 54 -14.93 -15.30 -17.96
C ILE A 54 -13.56 -14.75 -17.52
N CYS A 55 -13.52 -13.92 -16.47
CA CYS A 55 -12.29 -13.39 -15.90
C CYS A 55 -11.33 -14.52 -15.50
N ASN A 56 -11.82 -15.55 -14.81
CA ASN A 56 -11.01 -16.70 -14.38
C ASN A 56 -10.48 -17.53 -15.55
N ARG A 57 -11.21 -17.58 -16.67
CA ARG A 57 -10.80 -18.34 -17.85
C ARG A 57 -9.77 -17.61 -18.72
N TYR A 58 -9.92 -16.30 -18.89
CA TYR A 58 -9.18 -15.55 -19.92
C TYR A 58 -8.26 -14.46 -19.40
N MET A 59 -8.44 -13.97 -18.17
CA MET A 59 -7.53 -12.97 -17.61
C MET A 59 -6.35 -13.64 -16.90
N LYS A 60 -5.21 -12.94 -16.84
CA LYS A 60 -4.08 -13.37 -16.01
C LYS A 60 -4.54 -13.58 -14.56
N PRO A 61 -4.07 -14.59 -13.83
CA PRO A 61 -4.39 -14.74 -12.41
C PRO A 61 -4.09 -13.47 -11.58
N LEU A 62 -4.85 -13.22 -10.52
CA LEU A 62 -4.60 -12.10 -9.60
C LEU A 62 -3.37 -12.37 -8.72
N SER A 63 -3.20 -13.62 -8.30
CA SER A 63 -1.98 -14.08 -7.66
C SER A 63 -0.95 -14.45 -8.73
N ASN A 64 0.32 -14.22 -8.43
CA ASN A 64 1.47 -14.72 -9.19
C ASN A 64 1.63 -16.25 -9.09
N GLY A 65 0.78 -16.93 -8.32
CA GLY A 65 0.71 -18.39 -8.25
C GLY A 65 1.52 -19.01 -7.11
N ASN A 66 2.11 -18.21 -6.23
CA ASN A 66 2.87 -18.71 -5.08
C ASN A 66 2.05 -18.66 -3.79
N ALA A 67 1.08 -19.58 -3.68
CA ALA A 67 0.19 -19.66 -2.53
C ALA A 67 0.95 -19.83 -1.20
N THR A 68 2.09 -20.54 -1.22
CA THR A 68 2.93 -20.75 -0.04
C THR A 68 3.59 -19.46 0.43
N GLU A 69 4.09 -18.63 -0.48
CA GLU A 69 4.63 -17.31 -0.13
C GLU A 69 3.53 -16.39 0.43
N ASP A 70 2.37 -16.33 -0.24
CA ASP A 70 1.23 -15.51 0.20
C ASP A 70 0.75 -15.92 1.61
N GLU A 71 0.66 -17.24 1.88
CA GLU A 71 0.32 -17.78 3.19
C GLU A 71 1.39 -17.45 4.24
N SER A 72 2.67 -17.66 3.90
CA SER A 72 3.79 -17.36 4.81
C SER A 72 3.82 -15.87 5.20
N LEU A 73 3.51 -14.98 4.25
CA LEU A 73 3.43 -13.55 4.48
C LEU A 73 2.26 -13.20 5.40
N GLY A 74 1.08 -13.79 5.16
CA GLY A 74 -0.10 -13.62 6.03
C GLY A 74 0.18 -14.09 7.46
N CYS A 75 0.79 -15.26 7.62
CA CYS A 75 1.22 -15.79 8.90
C CYS A 75 2.24 -14.88 9.61
N LYS A 76 3.24 -14.37 8.87
CA LYS A 76 4.22 -13.40 9.40
C LYS A 76 3.54 -12.12 9.89
N MET A 77 2.63 -11.54 9.11
CA MET A 77 1.90 -10.33 9.51
C MET A 77 1.06 -10.57 10.76
N LEU A 78 0.36 -11.71 10.84
CA LEU A 78 -0.45 -12.07 12.01
C LEU A 78 0.44 -12.30 13.24
N PHE A 79 1.56 -12.99 13.08
CA PHE A 79 2.53 -13.19 14.15
C PHE A 79 3.05 -11.86 14.70
N LEU A 80 3.54 -10.96 13.83
CA LEU A 80 4.07 -9.65 14.21
C LEU A 80 3.00 -8.76 14.86
N SER A 81 1.75 -8.85 14.41
CA SER A 81 0.65 -8.06 14.99
C SER A 81 0.37 -8.34 16.47
N LYS A 82 0.73 -9.55 16.92
CA LYS A 82 0.53 -10.05 18.29
C LYS A 82 1.79 -9.90 19.16
N GLN A 83 2.91 -9.50 18.57
CA GLN A 83 4.14 -9.31 19.34
C GLN A 83 4.05 -8.09 20.25
N VAL A 84 4.68 -8.21 21.42
CA VAL A 84 4.79 -7.09 22.35
C VAL A 84 5.71 -6.04 21.72
N ASN A 85 5.25 -4.79 21.72
CA ASN A 85 6.06 -3.66 21.27
C ASN A 85 7.02 -3.26 22.40
N ALA A 86 8.19 -3.89 22.44
CA ALA A 86 9.22 -3.63 23.46
C ALA A 86 9.63 -2.14 23.50
N LEU A 87 9.67 -1.47 22.34
CA LEU A 87 9.97 -0.05 22.27
C LEU A 87 8.88 0.80 22.96
N GLN A 88 7.61 0.47 22.74
CA GLN A 88 6.51 1.15 23.42
C GLN A 88 6.62 0.98 24.94
N GLN A 89 6.87 -0.25 25.41
CA GLN A 89 7.05 -0.53 26.84
C GLN A 89 8.21 0.29 27.43
N HIS A 90 9.34 0.34 26.74
CA HIS A 90 10.51 1.12 27.15
C HIS A 90 10.20 2.63 27.24
N VAL A 91 9.54 3.19 26.22
CA VAL A 91 9.14 4.60 26.22
C VAL A 91 8.21 4.91 27.41
N GLU A 92 7.26 4.02 27.70
CA GLU A 92 6.31 4.18 28.81
C GLU A 92 6.99 4.06 30.18
N GLU A 93 7.89 3.09 30.36
CA GLU A 93 8.62 2.83 31.61
C GLU A 93 9.56 3.98 32.00
N TYR A 94 10.27 4.54 31.02
CA TYR A 94 11.23 5.64 31.25
C TYR A 94 10.62 7.04 31.01
N HIS A 95 9.36 7.11 30.59
CA HIS A 95 8.64 8.35 30.25
C HIS A 95 9.40 9.22 29.22
N LEU A 96 9.95 8.58 28.18
CA LEU A 96 10.80 9.24 27.18
C LEU A 96 10.03 10.24 26.30
N ASP A 97 8.71 10.09 26.21
CA ASP A 97 7.79 11.01 25.54
C ASP A 97 7.76 12.39 26.22
N ARG A 98 7.95 12.45 27.54
CA ARG A 98 7.89 13.68 28.35
C ARG A 98 9.24 14.39 28.51
N ARG A 99 10.35 13.68 28.28
CA ARG A 99 11.71 14.21 28.51
C ARG A 99 12.28 14.85 27.25
N SER A 100 11.84 16.06 26.91
CA SER A 100 12.34 16.79 25.74
C SER A 100 13.86 17.04 25.73
N VAL A 101 14.48 17.18 26.91
CA VAL A 101 15.91 17.48 27.07
C VAL A 101 16.84 16.36 26.55
N CYS A 102 16.35 15.11 26.56
CA CYS A 102 17.11 13.93 26.13
C CYS A 102 17.18 13.79 24.60
N TRP A 103 16.49 14.66 23.87
CA TRP A 103 16.40 14.64 22.42
C TRP A 103 17.20 15.80 21.82
N GLU A 104 17.86 15.55 20.70
CA GLU A 104 18.55 16.57 19.91
C GLU A 104 18.18 16.48 18.44
N PRO A 105 18.06 17.62 17.74
CA PRO A 105 17.79 17.62 16.31
C PRO A 105 18.97 17.03 15.55
N VAL A 106 18.67 16.32 14.46
CA VAL A 106 19.69 15.76 13.58
C VAL A 106 19.59 16.37 12.19
N ASP A 107 20.71 16.96 11.76
CA ASP A 107 20.89 17.48 10.41
C ASP A 107 21.59 16.47 9.48
N ASP A 108 22.25 15.45 10.03
CA ASP A 108 23.03 14.45 9.29
C ASP A 108 22.72 13.02 9.76
N LEU A 109 22.25 12.17 8.84
CA LEU A 109 21.83 10.78 9.09
C LEU A 109 23.02 9.80 9.18
N LYS A 110 24.19 10.25 9.61
CA LYS A 110 25.37 9.39 9.78
C LYS A 110 25.07 8.24 10.73
N GLY A 111 25.22 7.01 10.23
CA GLY A 111 24.94 5.78 10.98
C GLY A 111 23.50 5.28 10.87
N PHE A 112 22.62 5.94 10.11
CA PHE A 112 21.32 5.37 9.78
C PHE A 112 21.50 4.13 8.88
N PRO A 113 20.79 3.02 9.14
CA PRO A 113 20.97 1.78 8.38
C PRO A 113 20.52 1.96 6.93
N TYR A 114 21.37 1.51 6.01
CA TYR A 114 20.99 1.33 4.61
C TYR A 114 20.32 -0.03 4.47
N LEU A 115 19.04 -0.01 4.14
CA LEU A 115 18.28 -1.21 3.84
C LEU A 115 18.12 -1.34 2.33
N ASP A 116 18.41 -2.52 1.79
CA ASP A 116 18.07 -2.83 0.41
C ASP A 116 16.55 -3.04 0.23
N GLU A 117 16.13 -3.18 -1.03
CA GLU A 117 14.72 -3.33 -1.35
C GLU A 117 14.09 -4.60 -0.74
N GLU A 118 14.86 -5.69 -0.65
CA GLU A 118 14.38 -6.95 -0.10
C GLU A 118 14.18 -6.85 1.42
N GLN A 119 15.14 -6.24 2.12
CA GLN A 119 15.07 -5.95 3.55
C GLN A 119 13.88 -5.04 3.86
N LEU A 120 13.67 -4.00 3.05
CA LEU A 120 12.52 -3.11 3.17
C LEU A 120 11.20 -3.86 2.98
N ARG A 121 11.09 -4.72 1.95
CA ARG A 121 9.89 -5.55 1.71
C ARG A 121 9.62 -6.50 2.88
N ASN A 122 10.68 -7.07 3.44
CA ASN A 122 10.61 -7.96 4.58
C ASN A 122 10.16 -7.25 5.85
N LEU A 123 10.58 -5.99 6.05
CA LEU A 123 10.17 -5.16 7.17
C LEU A 123 8.70 -4.72 7.05
N THR A 124 8.29 -4.26 5.87
CA THR A 124 6.95 -3.71 5.63
C THR A 124 5.89 -4.77 5.33
N CYS A 125 6.30 -6.03 5.15
CA CYS A 125 5.43 -7.13 4.71
C CYS A 125 4.69 -6.82 3.38
N GLY A 126 5.35 -6.06 2.49
CA GLY A 126 4.86 -5.82 1.14
C GLY A 126 5.27 -4.50 0.51
N ILE A 127 5.06 -4.43 -0.80
CA ILE A 127 5.47 -3.30 -1.65
C ILE A 127 4.63 -2.05 -1.50
N TYR A 128 3.40 -2.18 -1.01
CA TYR A 128 2.47 -1.05 -1.00
C TYR A 128 2.99 0.10 -0.13
N GLN A 129 3.45 -0.22 1.09
CA GLN A 129 4.06 0.76 1.98
C GLN A 129 5.31 1.40 1.37
N LEU A 130 6.07 0.66 0.56
CA LEU A 130 7.24 1.18 -0.13
C LEU A 130 6.88 2.09 -1.30
N ARG A 131 5.77 1.82 -2.00
CA ARG A 131 5.28 2.69 -3.09
C ARG A 131 4.76 4.03 -2.55
N LEU A 132 4.15 4.02 -1.37
CA LEU A 132 3.67 5.24 -0.72
C LEU A 132 4.81 6.07 -0.11
N SER A 133 5.97 5.47 0.16
CA SER A 133 7.04 6.13 0.92
C SER A 133 7.53 7.46 0.32
N PRO A 134 7.62 7.66 -1.02
CA PRO A 134 8.07 8.94 -1.58
C PRO A 134 7.06 10.06 -1.31
N SER A 135 5.76 9.77 -1.44
CA SER A 135 4.70 10.76 -1.17
C SER A 135 4.67 11.17 0.30
N TYR A 136 4.80 10.21 1.21
CA TYR A 136 4.94 10.50 2.64
C TYR A 136 6.22 11.30 2.94
N ALA A 137 7.35 10.93 2.33
CA ALA A 137 8.59 11.66 2.52
C ALA A 137 8.47 13.12 2.04
N GLN A 138 7.84 13.35 0.90
CA GLN A 138 7.60 14.69 0.37
C GLN A 138 6.72 15.54 1.30
N GLU A 139 5.62 14.99 1.81
CA GLU A 139 4.75 15.69 2.76
C GLU A 139 5.52 16.15 4.02
N HIS A 140 6.41 15.30 4.53
CA HIS A 140 7.23 15.63 5.70
C HIS A 140 8.39 16.59 5.40
N LEU A 141 8.94 16.56 4.18
CA LEU A 141 9.96 17.52 3.73
C LEU A 141 9.37 18.93 3.55
N GLU A 142 8.14 19.02 3.03
CA GLU A 142 7.42 20.30 2.86
C GLU A 142 6.95 20.86 4.21
N GLY A 143 6.60 19.99 5.17
CA GLY A 143 6.07 20.36 6.49
C GLY A 143 7.09 20.77 7.57
N ASN A 144 8.36 21.04 7.22
CA ASN A 144 9.43 21.37 8.17
C ASN A 144 9.55 20.37 9.35
N CYS A 145 9.45 19.06 9.08
CA CYS A 145 9.61 18.05 10.13
C CYS A 145 11.08 17.92 10.56
N GLN A 146 11.36 18.26 11.82
CA GLN A 146 12.69 18.08 12.41
C GLN A 146 12.80 16.72 13.11
N ILE A 147 13.68 15.87 12.61
CA ILE A 147 13.98 14.56 13.20
C ILE A 147 14.85 14.77 14.43
N HIS A 148 14.51 14.07 15.53
CA HIS A 148 15.30 14.11 16.76
C HIS A 148 15.84 12.73 17.10
N VAL A 149 17.06 12.66 17.64
CA VAL A 149 17.66 11.43 18.17
C VAL A 149 17.90 11.56 19.66
N HIS A 150 17.95 10.42 20.35
CA HIS A 150 18.24 10.39 21.77
C HIS A 150 19.75 10.51 22.03
N LYS A 151 20.13 11.39 22.97
CA LYS A 151 21.54 11.71 23.26
C LYS A 151 22.35 10.55 23.83
N GLU A 152 21.69 9.71 24.63
CA GLU A 152 22.36 8.66 25.42
C GLU A 152 22.03 7.24 24.92
N GLU A 153 20.98 7.09 24.11
CA GLU A 153 20.48 5.79 23.68
C GLU A 153 20.54 5.69 22.16
N PRO A 154 21.58 5.04 21.61
CA PRO A 154 21.78 4.97 20.18
C PRO A 154 20.65 4.18 19.50
N GLY A 155 20.21 4.69 18.34
CA GLY A 155 19.15 4.06 17.53
C GLY A 155 17.73 4.50 17.89
N LEU A 156 17.54 5.28 18.96
CA LEU A 156 16.24 5.83 19.31
C LEU A 156 15.99 7.16 18.57
N VAL A 157 14.94 7.18 17.75
CA VAL A 157 14.57 8.32 16.90
C VAL A 157 13.14 8.76 17.20
N ARG A 158 12.92 10.07 17.26
CA ARG A 158 11.63 10.69 17.46
C ARG A 158 11.28 11.60 16.29
N PHE A 159 10.04 11.47 15.84
CA PHE A 159 9.41 12.41 14.92
C PHE A 159 8.36 13.20 15.71
N PRO A 160 8.59 14.49 16.01
CA PRO A 160 7.57 15.35 16.59
C PRO A 160 6.44 15.46 15.56
N SER A 161 5.25 14.99 15.90
CA SER A 161 4.06 15.28 15.10
C SER A 161 3.82 16.79 15.15
N THR A 162 3.90 17.47 14.01
CA THR A 162 3.46 18.86 13.86
C THR A 162 1.94 18.91 14.02
N SER A 163 1.47 19.01 15.26
CA SER A 163 0.06 19.27 15.54
C SER A 163 -0.26 20.75 15.30
N SER A 164 -0.33 21.19 14.04
CA SER A 164 -1.03 22.43 13.64
C SER A 164 -1.02 22.65 12.11
N GLU A 165 -1.45 21.69 11.31
CA GLU A 165 -2.07 22.03 10.02
C GLU A 165 -3.43 21.38 9.98
N LYS A 166 -4.48 22.21 10.00
CA LYS A 166 -5.83 21.75 9.67
C LYS A 166 -5.73 21.14 8.27
N PRO A 167 -6.39 20.00 8.00
CA PRO A 167 -6.35 19.41 6.67
C PRO A 167 -6.97 20.42 5.70
N THR A 168 -6.12 21.08 4.91
CA THR A 168 -6.57 21.87 3.78
C THR A 168 -7.17 20.91 2.77
N GLU A 169 -8.26 21.34 2.12
CA GLU A 169 -9.05 20.55 1.17
C GLU A 169 -8.20 19.96 0.01
N GLU A 170 -7.01 20.51 -0.22
CA GLU A 170 -6.01 20.02 -1.18
C GLU A 170 -5.28 18.74 -0.73
N GLY A 171 -5.04 18.55 0.58
CA GLY A 171 -4.38 17.34 1.10
C GLY A 171 -5.25 16.09 0.91
N LEU A 172 -6.57 16.23 1.13
CA LEU A 172 -7.55 15.17 0.89
C LEU A 172 -7.74 14.85 -0.59
N LYS A 173 -7.52 15.84 -1.47
CA LYS A 173 -7.52 15.65 -2.93
C LYS A 173 -6.24 14.95 -3.39
N LYS A 174 -5.06 15.29 -2.85
CA LYS A 174 -3.78 14.67 -3.22
C LYS A 174 -3.73 13.17 -2.87
N THR A 175 -4.26 12.74 -1.72
CA THR A 175 -4.33 11.30 -1.39
C THR A 175 -5.21 10.54 -2.39
N ARG A 176 -6.32 11.15 -2.83
CA ARG A 176 -7.22 10.57 -3.82
C ARG A 176 -6.62 10.58 -5.25
N ILE A 177 -5.84 11.61 -5.59
CA ILE A 177 -5.16 11.72 -6.90
C ILE A 177 -4.02 10.68 -7.00
N CYS A 178 -3.25 10.44 -5.94
CA CYS A 178 -2.24 9.36 -5.95
C CYS A 178 -2.87 7.97 -6.10
N GLU A 179 -4.06 7.75 -5.54
CA GLU A 179 -4.83 6.50 -5.71
C GLU A 179 -5.41 6.33 -7.14
N GLU A 180 -5.68 7.44 -7.85
CA GLU A 180 -6.19 7.45 -9.23
C GLU A 180 -5.06 7.38 -10.28
N GLU A 181 -3.95 8.10 -10.10
CA GLU A 181 -2.79 8.06 -11.00
C GLU A 181 -2.11 6.67 -11.04
N ASP A 182 -2.15 5.92 -9.93
CA ASP A 182 -1.65 4.54 -9.87
C ASP A 182 -2.52 3.55 -10.70
N GLN A 183 -3.80 3.87 -10.95
CA GLN A 183 -4.64 3.11 -11.87
C GLN A 183 -4.28 3.41 -13.33
N ASP A 184 -3.99 4.68 -13.65
CA ASP A 184 -3.64 5.10 -15.01
C ASP A 184 -2.24 4.63 -15.44
N VAL A 185 -1.25 4.61 -14.55
CA VAL A 185 0.08 4.04 -14.86
C VAL A 185 0.02 2.51 -15.07
N SER A 186 -0.91 1.83 -14.40
CA SER A 186 -1.21 0.40 -14.62
C SER A 186 -1.92 0.14 -15.96
N LEU A 187 -2.76 1.07 -16.41
CA LEU A 187 -3.44 1.03 -17.71
C LEU A 187 -2.48 1.34 -18.87
N ASP A 188 -1.59 2.33 -18.74
CA ASP A 188 -0.62 2.70 -19.78
C ASP A 188 0.44 1.59 -20.02
N LYS A 189 0.86 0.90 -18.96
CA LYS A 189 1.68 -0.33 -19.10
C LYS A 189 0.94 -1.46 -19.81
N ARG A 190 -0.40 -1.57 -19.68
CA ARG A 190 -1.19 -2.55 -20.45
C ARG A 190 -1.35 -2.13 -21.91
N GLU A 191 -1.58 -0.87 -22.23
CA GLU A 191 -1.71 -0.42 -23.62
C GLU A 191 -0.41 -0.59 -24.42
N ARG A 192 0.75 -0.31 -23.82
CA ARG A 192 2.05 -0.61 -24.46
C ARG A 192 2.27 -2.11 -24.68
N SER A 193 1.88 -2.94 -23.72
CA SER A 193 2.03 -4.40 -23.82
C SER A 193 1.04 -5.02 -24.83
N SER A 194 -0.16 -4.44 -24.97
CA SER A 194 -1.14 -4.82 -25.99
C SER A 194 -0.73 -4.40 -27.40
N LYS A 195 -0.10 -3.22 -27.58
CA LYS A 195 0.43 -2.80 -28.90
C LYS A 195 1.54 -3.72 -29.39
N VAL A 196 2.47 -4.10 -28.51
CA VAL A 196 3.57 -5.03 -28.85
C VAL A 196 3.03 -6.42 -29.24
N ALA A 197 1.98 -6.91 -28.57
CA ALA A 197 1.37 -8.20 -28.88
C ALA A 197 0.55 -8.20 -30.20
N VAL A 198 0.02 -7.06 -30.62
CA VAL A 198 -0.72 -6.93 -31.88
C VAL A 198 0.23 -6.81 -33.08
N ASP A 199 1.37 -6.13 -32.93
CA ASP A 199 2.40 -6.07 -33.98
C ASP A 199 3.08 -7.44 -34.19
N GLU A 200 3.33 -8.21 -33.12
CA GLU A 200 3.82 -9.60 -33.23
C GLU A 200 2.86 -10.56 -33.94
N GLN A 201 1.55 -10.28 -33.93
CA GLN A 201 0.57 -11.07 -34.69
C GLN A 201 0.47 -10.64 -36.16
N LYS A 202 0.75 -9.37 -36.51
CA LYS A 202 0.78 -8.92 -37.91
C LYS A 202 1.98 -9.48 -38.66
N ASP A 203 3.14 -9.57 -38.02
CA ASP A 203 4.35 -10.14 -38.65
C ASP A 203 4.24 -11.64 -38.91
N LYS A 204 3.37 -12.36 -38.18
CA LYS A 204 3.09 -13.79 -38.43
C LYS A 204 2.10 -14.05 -39.57
N VAL A 205 1.30 -13.07 -39.95
CA VAL A 205 0.31 -13.21 -41.04
C VAL A 205 0.92 -12.82 -42.41
N SER A 206 2.04 -12.09 -42.44
CA SER A 206 2.73 -11.74 -43.70
C SER A 206 3.65 -12.85 -44.25
N CYS A 207 3.79 -13.97 -43.55
CA CYS A 207 4.64 -15.11 -43.94
C CYS A 207 3.86 -16.38 -44.32
N LEU A 208 2.58 -16.25 -44.66
CA LEU A 208 1.75 -17.27 -45.32
C LEU A 208 1.23 -16.72 -46.64
#